data_AF-A0A374T9R7-F1
#
_entry.id   AF-A0A374T9R7-F1
#
_cell.length_a   1.000
_cell.length_b   1.000
_cell.length_c   1.000
_cell.angle_alpha   90.00
_cell.angle_beta   90.00
_cell.angle_gamma   90.00
#
_symmetry.space_group_name_H-M   'P 1'
#
loop_
_entity.id
_entity.type
_entity.pdbx_description
1 polymer ?
#
loop_
_entity_poly.entity_id
_entity_poly.type
_entity_poly.pdbx_seq_one_letter_code
_entity_poly.pdbx_strand_id
1 'polypeptide(L)' 'MIENIMSEEQYNGLLKAYTKEALASMTSMIKADIRSRFPEPYANMYCQQFDNFKNVADFFEFAAKLMRR' A
#
# COMPACT_ATOMS: atom_id res chain seq x y z
N MET A 1 16.37 -29.16 18.45
CA MET A 1 15.82 -28.17 17.52
C MET A 1 15.15 -27.10 18.36
N ILE A 2 15.67 -25.87 18.34
CA ILE A 2 14.99 -24.75 19.01
C ILE A 2 13.96 -24.25 18.00
N GLU A 3 12.67 -24.51 18.25
CA GLU A 3 11.60 -23.78 17.58
C GLU A 3 11.74 -22.31 18.01
N ASN A 4 12.21 -21.49 17.08
CA ASN A 4 12.29 -20.05 17.28
C ASN A 4 10.87 -19.49 17.11
N ILE A 5 10.02 -19.70 18.11
CA ILE A 5 8.65 -19.18 18.15
C ILE A 5 8.78 -17.67 18.36
N MET A 6 8.78 -16.91 17.26
CA MET A 6 8.69 -15.46 17.31
C MET A 6 7.50 -15.06 18.16
N SER A 7 7.66 -14.04 19.01
CA SER A 7 6.51 -13.51 19.74
C SER A 7 5.48 -12.97 18.75
N GLU A 8 4.20 -13.01 19.13
CA GLU A 8 3.12 -12.46 18.32
C GLU A 8 3.38 -10.99 17.95
N GLU A 9 3.97 -10.21 18.87
CA GLU A 9 4.36 -8.82 18.64
C GLU A 9 5.45 -8.69 17.55
N GLN A 10 6.47 -9.54 17.59
CA GLN A 10 7.54 -9.55 16.58
C GLN A 10 6.98 -9.95 15.21
N TYR A 11 6.12 -10.97 15.17
CA TYR A 11 5.45 -11.40 13.95
C TYR A 11 4.57 -10.29 13.37
N ASN A 12 3.72 -9.67 14.18
CA ASN A 12 2.85 -8.57 13.75
C ASN A 12 3.65 -7.35 13.29
N GLY A 13 4.77 -7.05 13.95
CA GLY A 13 5.70 -6.00 13.54
C GLY A 13 6.32 -6.28 12.16
N LEU A 14 6.81 -7.50 11.94
CA LEU A 14 7.38 -7.91 10.67
C LEU A 14 6.34 -7.90 9.55
N LEU A 15 5.14 -8.45 9.82
CA LEU A 15 4.03 -8.49 8.87
C LEU A 15 3.60 -7.07 8.45
N LYS A 16 3.52 -6.14 9.40
CA LYS A 16 3.20 -4.73 9.11
C LYS A 16 4.27 -4.07 8.25
N ALA A 17 5.54 -4.28 8.57
CA ALA A 17 6.66 -3.72 7.80
C ALA A 17 6.68 -4.28 6.37
N TYR A 18 6.55 -5.60 6.21
CA TYR A 18 6.46 -6.26 4.92
C TYR A 18 5.29 -5.75 4.08
N THR A 19 4.11 -5.63 4.69
CA THR A 19 2.91 -5.12 4.01
C THR A 19 3.13 -3.70 3.49
N LYS A 20 3.78 -2.83 4.29
CA LYS A 20 4.10 -1.46 3.89
C LYS A 20 5.07 -1.43 2.71
N GLU A 21 6.11 -2.27 2.75
CA GLU A 21 7.11 -2.36 1.69
C GLU A 21 6.53 -2.91 0.38
N ALA A 22 5.75 -3.98 0.46
CA ALA A 22 5.05 -4.56 -0.70
C ALA A 22 4.11 -3.54 -1.34
N LEU A 23 3.34 -2.80 -0.54
CA LEU A 23 2.46 -1.73 -1.03
C LEU A 23 3.24 -0.60 -1.71
N ALA A 24 4.39 -0.20 -1.17
CA ALA A 24 5.25 0.82 -1.76
C ALA A 24 5.82 0.35 -3.10
N SER A 25 6.31 -0.89 -3.17
CA SER A 25 6.82 -1.50 -4.40
C SER A 25 5.74 -1.59 -5.48
N MET A 26 4.54 -2.06 -5.13
CA MET A 26 3.40 -2.10 -6.05
C MET A 26 2.99 -0.71 -6.56
N THR A 27 2.97 0.29 -5.66
CA THR A 27 2.67 1.68 -6.04
C THR A 27 3.68 2.20 -7.06
N SER A 28 4.97 1.92 -6.85
CA SER A 28 6.03 2.32 -7.77
C SER A 28 5.88 1.66 -9.15
N MET A 29 5.61 0.34 -9.18
CA MET A 29 5.42 -0.41 -10.42
C MET A 29 4.24 0.13 -11.25
N ILE A 30 3.10 0.43 -10.61
CA ILE A 30 1.93 0.99 -11.30
C ILE A 30 2.25 2.37 -11.89
N LYS A 31 2.90 3.26 -11.12
CA LYS A 31 3.28 4.58 -11.62
C LYS A 31 4.31 4.50 -12.76
N ALA A 32 5.21 3.52 -12.73
CA ALA A 32 6.15 3.27 -13.81
C ALA A 32 5.43 2.79 -15.08
N ASP A 33 4.45 1.89 -14.95
CA ASP A 33 3.61 1.43 -16.06
C ASP A 33 2.75 2.56 -16.65
N ILE A 34 2.21 3.46 -15.81
CA ILE A 34 1.51 4.67 -16.30
C ILE A 34 2.47 5.55 -17.12
N ARG A 35 3.67 5.80 -16.62
CA ARG A 35 4.68 6.64 -17.31
C ARG A 35 5.22 6.01 -18.59
N SER A 36 5.22 4.68 -18.70
CA SER A 36 5.64 4.01 -19.93
C SER A 36 4.56 4.04 -21.01
N ARG A 37 3.29 4.09 -20.62
CA ARG A 37 2.13 4.06 -21.55
C ARG A 37 1.67 5.44 -22.01
N PHE A 38 1.89 6.48 -21.20
CA PHE A 38 1.37 7.81 -21.47
C PHE A 38 2.50 8.85 -21.51
N PRO A 39 2.47 9.81 -22.46
CA PRO A 39 3.38 10.95 -22.42
C PRO A 39 2.97 11.96 -21.35
N GLU A 40 3.89 12.84 -20.98
CA GLU A 40 3.55 14.02 -20.19
C GLU A 40 2.66 14.99 -20.99
N PRO A 41 1.71 15.70 -20.35
CA PRO A 41 1.46 15.79 -18.90
C PRO A 41 0.50 14.70 -18.37
N TYR A 42 0.01 13.81 -19.24
CA TYR A 42 -1.02 12.83 -18.89
C TYR A 42 -0.53 11.77 -17.92
N ALA A 43 0.73 11.34 -18.04
CA ALA A 43 1.34 10.42 -17.10
C ALA A 43 1.29 10.93 -15.66
N ASN A 44 1.62 12.21 -15.45
CA ASN A 44 1.54 12.83 -14.13
C ASN A 44 0.09 12.94 -13.63
N MET A 45 -0.85 13.34 -14.49
CA MET A 45 -2.28 13.41 -14.14
C MET A 45 -2.81 12.04 -13.67
N TYR A 46 -2.49 10.96 -14.38
CA TYR A 46 -2.93 9.61 -13.99
C TYR A 46 -2.24 9.11 -12.71
N CYS A 47 -0.95 9.42 -12.51
CA CYS A 47 -0.28 9.12 -11.24
C CYS A 47 -0.96 9.82 -10.06
N GLN A 48 -1.38 11.07 -10.22
CA GLN A 48 -2.10 11.83 -9.19
C GLN A 48 -3.49 11.26 -8.91
N GLN A 49 -4.22 10.84 -9.95
CA GLN A 49 -5.52 10.17 -9.77
C GLN A 49 -5.38 8.86 -8.98
N PHE A 50 -4.33 8.08 -9.26
CA PHE A 50 -4.03 6.87 -8.50
C PHE A 50 -3.75 7.18 -7.01
N ASP A 51 -2.94 8.20 -6.72
CA ASP A 51 -2.66 8.63 -5.35
C ASP A 51 -3.93 9.09 -4.62
N ASN A 52 -4.80 9.83 -5.29
CA ASN A 52 -6.09 10.25 -4.74
C ASN A 52 -7.00 9.07 -4.41
N PHE A 53 -7.05 8.06 -5.28
CA PHE A 53 -7.83 6.84 -5.02
C PHE A 53 -7.34 6.10 -3.78
N LYS A 54 -6.02 5.99 -3.59
CA LYS A 54 -5.43 5.37 -2.40
C LYS A 54 -5.89 6.05 -1.11
N ASN A 55 -5.89 7.39 -1.08
CA ASN A 55 -6.37 8.15 0.08
C ASN A 55 -7.85 7.86 0.40
N VAL A 56 -8.68 7.69 -0.63
CA VAL A 56 -10.11 7.34 -0.48
C VAL A 56 -10.27 5.91 0.06
N ALA A 57 -9.50 4.95 -0.44
CA ALA A 57 -9.53 3.58 0.06
C ALA A 57 -9.11 3.50 1.55
N ASP A 58 -8.05 4.23 1.93
CA ASP A 58 -7.60 4.31 3.32
C ASP A 58 -8.68 4.91 4.24
N PHE A 59 -9.42 5.92 3.76
CA PHE A 59 -10.56 6.49 4.49
C PHE A 59 -11.68 5.47 4.72
N PHE A 60 -12.05 4.69 3.70
CA PHE A 60 -13.07 3.66 3.85
C PHE A 60 -12.63 2.52 4.77
N GLU A 61 -11.37 2.10 4.72
CA GLU A 61 -10.82 1.12 5.65
C GLU A 61 -10.90 1.63 7.10
N PHE A 62 -10.56 2.90 7.32
CA PHE A 62 -10.68 3.54 8.63
C PHE A 62 -12.14 3.57 9.11
N ALA A 63 -13.07 4.00 8.25
CA ALA A 63 -14.50 4.02 8.58
C ALA A 63 -15.04 2.61 8.92
N ALA A 64 -14.65 1.59 8.15
CA ALA A 64 -15.04 0.20 8.42
C ALA A 64 -14.54 -0.31 9.77
N LYS A 65 -13.32 0.07 10.19
CA LYS A 65 -12.78 -0.26 11.52
C LYS A 65 -13.56 0.42 12.66
N LEU A 66 -14.03 1.65 12.45
CA LEU A 66 -14.88 2.35 13.42
C LEU A 66 -16.25 1.69 13.58
N MET A 67 -16.87 1.27 12.48
CA MET A 67 -18.19 0.64 12.48
C MET A 67 -18.21 -0.80 13.03
N ARG A 68 -17.06 -1.44 13.17
CA ARG A 68 -16.92 -2.79 13.74
C ARG A 68 -16.80 -2.81 15.27
N ARG A 69 -16.86 -1.65 15.94
CA ARG A 69 -16.88 -1.52 17.40
C ARG A 69 -18.30 -1.46 17.94
#